data_AF-A0A268BNF5-F1
#
_entry.id   AF-A0A268BNF5-F1
#
_cell.length_a   1.000
_cell.length_b   1.000
_cell.length_c   1.000
_cell.angle_alpha   90.00
_cell.angle_beta   90.00
_cell.angle_gamma   90.00
#
_symmetry.space_group_name_H-M   'P 1'
#
loop_
_entity.id
_entity.type
_entity.pdbx_description
1 polymer ?
#
loop_
_entity_poly.entity_id
_entity_poly.type
_entity_poly.pdbx_seq_one_letter_code
_entity_poly.pdbx_strand_id
1 'polypeptide(L)'
;MMVKRTAEKVLAIIGAVLFLIFAVWSAIGLGGADEAATNELVNQGFTQEDASMFTDIVTGMSIWLIILYVICAILGFVSLAMLKPNKKATGAGVLLIVTAVLGTLLSIFSGFISGVLYLIAGIMAIVRKPVEQYNDRGETY
;
A
#
# COMPACT_ATOMS: atom_id res chain seq x y z
N MET A 1 10.86 -26.27 16.27
CA MET A 1 10.02 -26.03 15.06
C MET A 1 10.28 -24.61 14.55
N MET A 2 10.54 -24.38 13.26
CA MET A 2 10.78 -23.03 12.71
C MET A 2 9.46 -22.26 12.57
N VAL A 3 9.37 -21.03 13.09
CA VAL A 3 8.15 -20.22 12.96
C VAL A 3 8.00 -19.76 11.51
N LYS A 4 7.00 -20.30 10.81
CA LYS A 4 6.67 -19.86 9.45
C LYS A 4 5.89 -18.54 9.49
N ARG A 5 6.55 -17.43 9.13
CA ARG A 5 5.94 -16.10 8.89
C ARG A 5 5.15 -16.02 7.57
N THR A 6 4.56 -17.13 7.11
CA THR A 6 3.91 -17.22 5.79
C THR A 6 2.70 -16.30 5.68
N ALA A 7 1.83 -16.25 6.69
CA ALA A 7 0.65 -15.38 6.66
C ALA A 7 1.03 -13.90 6.51
N GLU A 8 1.94 -13.40 7.36
CA GLU A 8 2.44 -12.01 7.30
C GLU A 8 3.02 -11.66 5.92
N LYS A 9 3.85 -12.57 5.38
CA LYS A 9 4.46 -12.39 4.05
C LYS A 9 3.42 -12.36 2.95
N VAL A 10 2.46 -13.28 2.97
CA VAL A 10 1.39 -13.34 1.96
C VAL A 10 0.52 -12.08 2.03
N LEU A 11 0.11 -11.63 3.21
CA LEU A 11 -0.66 -10.40 3.38
C LEU A 11 0.08 -9.15 2.91
N ALA A 12 1.37 -9.02 3.25
CA ALA A 12 2.19 -7.92 2.78
C ALA A 12 2.41 -7.94 1.25
N ILE A 13 2.55 -9.13 0.64
CA ILE A 13 2.62 -9.26 -0.82
C ILE A 13 1.29 -8.85 -1.47
N ILE A 14 0.17 -9.36 -0.99
CA ILE A 14 -1.15 -9.03 -1.55
C ILE A 14 -1.43 -7.53 -1.42
N GLY A 15 -1.16 -6.93 -0.25
CA GLY A 15 -1.33 -5.49 -0.07
C GLY A 15 -0.44 -4.66 -1.01
N ALA A 16 0.81 -5.08 -1.24
CA ALA A 16 1.72 -4.40 -2.17
C ALA A 16 1.23 -4.47 -3.61
N VAL A 17 0.79 -5.66 -4.04
CA VAL A 17 0.24 -5.86 -5.39
C VAL A 17 -1.04 -5.05 -5.58
N LEU A 18 -1.93 -5.01 -4.59
CA LEU A 18 -3.14 -4.18 -4.67
C LEU A 18 -2.81 -2.68 -4.75
N PHE A 19 -1.82 -2.18 -3.99
CA PHE A 19 -1.35 -0.81 -4.18
C PHE A 19 -0.84 -0.55 -5.60
N LEU A 20 -0.08 -1.48 -6.19
CA LEU A 20 0.33 -1.35 -7.59
C LEU A 20 -0.85 -1.36 -8.57
N ILE A 21 -1.88 -2.17 -8.31
CA ILE A 21 -3.11 -2.16 -9.12
C ILE A 21 -3.80 -0.78 -9.02
N PHE A 22 -3.90 -0.19 -7.83
CA PHE A 22 -4.44 1.16 -7.66
C PHE A 22 -3.56 2.25 -8.32
N ALA A 23 -2.25 2.06 -8.36
CA ALA A 23 -1.35 2.93 -9.11
C ALA A 23 -1.65 2.87 -10.62
N VAL A 24 -1.82 1.66 -11.18
CA VAL A 24 -2.20 1.48 -12.59
C VAL A 24 -3.58 2.08 -12.86
N TRP A 25 -4.54 1.89 -11.96
CA TRP A 25 -5.87 2.50 -12.07
C TRP A 25 -5.80 4.04 -12.10
N SER A 26 -4.96 4.62 -11.24
CA SER A 26 -4.71 6.07 -11.22
C SER A 26 -4.02 6.55 -12.51
N ALA A 27 -3.16 5.73 -13.10
CA ALA A 27 -2.52 6.03 -14.39
C ALA A 27 -3.49 6.02 -15.58
N ILE A 28 -4.54 5.19 -15.54
CA ILE A 28 -5.62 5.25 -16.54
C ILE A 28 -6.36 6.60 -16.45
N GLY A 29 -6.56 7.11 -15.23
CA GLY A 29 -7.13 8.44 -14.99
C GLY A 29 -6.34 9.58 -15.63
N LEU A 30 -5.01 9.45 -15.76
CA LEU A 30 -4.18 10.42 -16.48
C LEU A 30 -4.47 10.44 -17.98
N GLY A 31 -4.63 9.27 -18.60
CA GLY A 31 -4.98 9.18 -20.02
C GLY A 31 -6.36 9.75 -20.34
N GLY A 32 -7.24 9.83 -19.34
CA GLY A 32 -8.57 10.43 -19.46
C GLY A 32 -8.63 11.93 -19.20
N ALA A 33 -7.51 12.60 -18.94
CA ALA A 33 -7.44 14.04 -18.66
C ALA A 33 -6.70 14.83 -19.77
N ASP A 34 -6.69 14.32 -21.01
CA ASP A 34 -6.09 15.00 -22.17
C ASP A 34 -7.01 16.09 -22.76
N GLU A 35 -6.50 16.90 -23.71
CA GLU A 35 -7.27 17.90 -24.47
C GLU A 35 -8.64 17.41 -24.95
N ALA A 36 -8.79 16.15 -25.35
CA ALA A 36 -10.04 15.52 -25.72
C ALA A 36 -11.07 15.54 -24.58
N ALA A 37 -10.64 15.27 -23.35
CA ALA A 37 -11.50 15.34 -22.17
C ALA A 37 -11.84 16.79 -21.82
N THR A 38 -10.89 17.72 -21.94
CA THR A 38 -11.16 19.15 -21.77
C THR A 38 -12.20 19.64 -22.79
N ASN A 39 -12.05 19.27 -24.06
CA ASN A 39 -12.97 19.61 -25.14
C ASN A 39 -14.37 18.98 -24.93
N GLU A 40 -14.43 17.78 -24.37
CA GLU A 40 -15.69 17.13 -24.03
C GLU A 40 -16.44 17.91 -22.94
N LEU A 41 -15.75 18.38 -21.90
CA LEU A 41 -16.34 19.23 -20.86
C LEU A 41 -16.84 20.56 -21.42
N VAL A 42 -16.09 21.18 -22.33
CA VAL A 42 -16.52 22.41 -23.02
C VAL A 42 -17.78 22.16 -23.84
N ASN A 43 -17.84 21.04 -24.57
CA ASN A 43 -19.03 20.63 -25.32
C ASN A 43 -20.24 20.33 -24.40
N GLN A 44 -20.00 19.95 -23.14
CA GLN A 44 -21.04 19.78 -22.12
C GLN A 44 -21.49 21.12 -21.49
N GLY A 45 -20.93 22.25 -21.92
CA GLY A 45 -21.35 23.60 -21.51
C GLY A 45 -20.47 24.25 -20.44
N PHE A 46 -19.32 23.65 -20.09
CA PHE A 46 -18.32 24.31 -19.25
C PHE A 46 -17.59 25.40 -20.03
N THR A 47 -17.09 26.42 -19.34
CA THR A 47 -16.15 27.37 -19.94
C THR A 47 -14.81 26.68 -20.19
N GLN A 48 -14.03 27.18 -21.16
CA GLN A 48 -12.69 26.67 -21.43
C GLN A 48 -11.80 26.71 -20.17
N GLU A 49 -11.92 27.79 -19.39
CA GLU A 49 -11.17 27.99 -18.16
C GLU A 49 -11.55 26.94 -17.10
N ASP A 50 -12.85 26.76 -16.82
CA ASP A 50 -13.32 25.80 -15.84
C ASP A 50 -12.97 24.35 -16.23
N ALA A 51 -13.11 24.02 -17.52
CA ALA A 51 -12.76 22.71 -18.05
C ALA A 51 -11.26 22.42 -17.87
N SER A 52 -10.39 23.39 -18.19
CA SER A 52 -8.95 23.25 -18.04
C SER A 52 -8.54 23.10 -16.56
N MET A 53 -9.12 23.90 -15.67
CA MET A 53 -8.86 23.81 -14.24
C MET A 53 -9.28 22.45 -13.69
N PHE A 54 -10.42 21.91 -14.13
CA PHE A 54 -10.87 20.59 -13.71
C PHE A 54 -9.91 19.49 -14.15
N THR A 55 -9.50 19.47 -15.43
CA THR A 55 -8.56 18.46 -15.95
C THR A 55 -7.19 18.54 -15.28
N ASP A 56 -6.72 19.75 -14.94
CA ASP A 56 -5.47 19.95 -14.22
C ASP A 56 -5.52 19.38 -12.79
N ILE A 57 -6.63 19.58 -12.08
CA ILE A 57 -6.84 19.00 -10.74
C ILE A 57 -6.85 17.47 -10.83
N VAL A 58 -7.58 16.89 -11.79
CA VAL A 58 -7.65 15.44 -11.98
C VAL A 58 -6.27 14.86 -12.30
N THR A 59 -5.50 15.52 -13.16
CA THR A 59 -4.14 15.15 -13.51
C THR A 59 -3.22 15.19 -12.30
N GLY A 60 -3.24 16.28 -11.54
CA GLY A 60 -2.42 16.44 -10.33
C GLY A 60 -2.73 15.39 -9.27
N MET A 61 -4.03 15.13 -9.03
CA MET A 61 -4.47 14.08 -8.09
C MET A 61 -4.06 12.68 -8.56
N SER A 62 -4.16 12.40 -9.85
CA SER A 62 -3.79 11.10 -10.41
C SER A 62 -2.28 10.84 -10.25
N ILE A 63 -1.43 11.83 -10.56
CA ILE A 63 0.03 11.74 -10.36
C ILE A 63 0.36 11.54 -8.88
N TRP A 64 -0.28 12.30 -7.99
CA TRP A 64 -0.10 12.17 -6.55
C TRP A 64 -0.39 10.75 -6.05
N LEU A 65 -1.54 10.20 -6.45
CA LEU A 65 -1.95 8.84 -6.07
C LEU A 65 -0.99 7.78 -6.60
N ILE A 66 -0.51 7.91 -7.84
CA ILE A 66 0.47 6.98 -8.41
C ILE A 66 1.74 6.95 -7.56
N ILE A 67 2.31 8.12 -7.26
CA ILE A 67 3.54 8.23 -6.46
C ILE A 67 3.32 7.62 -5.07
N LEU A 68 2.23 7.99 -4.41
CA LEU A 68 1.87 7.48 -3.09
C LEU A 68 1.76 5.96 -3.08
N TYR A 69 1.07 5.37 -4.05
CA TYR A 69 0.87 3.93 -4.13
C TYR A 69 2.13 3.15 -4.46
N VAL A 70 2.99 3.69 -5.33
CA VAL A 70 4.31 3.10 -5.61
C VAL A 70 5.16 3.10 -4.34
N ILE A 71 5.18 4.20 -3.57
CA ILE A 71 5.89 4.26 -2.28
C ILE A 71 5.33 3.22 -1.30
N CYS A 72 4.00 3.12 -1.17
CA CYS A 72 3.37 2.13 -0.28
C CYS A 72 3.69 0.69 -0.67
N ALA A 73 3.74 0.39 -1.98
CA ALA A 73 4.15 -0.91 -2.48
C ALA A 73 5.63 -1.20 -2.14
N ILE A 74 6.54 -0.24 -2.37
CA ILE A 74 7.97 -0.37 -2.03
C ILE A 74 8.16 -0.63 -0.53
N LEU A 75 7.48 0.13 0.34
CA LEU A 75 7.55 -0.08 1.79
C LEU A 75 7.02 -1.45 2.20
N GLY A 76 5.99 -1.96 1.52
CA GLY A 76 5.54 -3.35 1.66
C GLY A 76 6.62 -4.36 1.34
N PHE A 77 7.30 -4.22 0.19
CA PHE A 77 8.40 -5.11 -0.19
C PHE A 77 9.60 -5.00 0.76
N VAL A 78 9.95 -3.79 1.23
CA VAL A 78 11.00 -3.58 2.24
C VAL A 78 10.64 -4.32 3.54
N SER A 79 9.37 -4.29 3.95
CA SER A 79 8.92 -5.04 5.14
C SER A 79 9.14 -6.55 5.00
N LEU A 80 9.01 -7.12 3.79
CA LEU A 80 9.25 -8.55 3.55
C LEU A 80 10.70 -8.95 3.83
N ALA A 81 11.67 -8.10 3.47
CA ALA A 81 13.08 -8.33 3.78
C ALA A 81 13.36 -8.26 5.29
N MET A 82 12.56 -7.49 6.03
CA MET A 82 12.64 -7.36 7.49
C MET A 82 11.94 -8.50 8.24
N LEU A 83 10.98 -9.21 7.61
CA LEU A 83 10.27 -10.37 8.18
C LEU A 83 11.17 -11.62 8.21
N LYS A 84 12.09 -11.66 9.19
CA LYS A 84 13.00 -12.79 9.41
C LYS A 84 12.37 -13.90 10.29
N PRO A 85 12.64 -15.18 10.02
CA PRO A 85 12.24 -16.30 10.89
C PRO A 85 12.89 -16.18 12.27
N ASN A 86 12.19 -16.63 13.32
CA ASN A 86 12.68 -16.77 14.71
C ASN A 86 13.19 -15.49 15.42
N LYS A 87 12.97 -14.29 14.86
CA LYS A 87 13.20 -13.01 15.57
C LYS A 87 11.90 -12.22 15.68
N LYS A 88 11.77 -11.35 16.68
CA LYS A 88 10.70 -10.34 16.71
C LYS A 88 10.90 -9.41 15.50
N ALA A 89 9.89 -9.30 14.65
CA ALA A 89 9.92 -8.43 13.47
C ALA A 89 9.15 -7.12 13.73
N THR A 90 9.37 -6.53 14.91
CA THR A 90 8.68 -5.32 15.35
C THR A 90 8.89 -4.16 14.36
N GLY A 91 10.10 -4.02 13.81
CA GLY A 91 10.39 -2.99 12.81
C GLY A 91 9.57 -3.16 11.52
N ALA A 92 9.43 -4.39 11.02
CA ALA A 92 8.60 -4.68 9.85
C ALA A 92 7.12 -4.38 10.14
N GLY A 93 6.67 -4.74 11.35
CA GLY A 93 5.30 -4.52 11.76
C GLY A 93 4.92 -3.05 11.89
N VAL A 94 5.77 -2.24 12.52
CA VAL A 94 5.55 -0.78 12.62
C VAL A 94 5.57 -0.14 11.24
N LEU A 95 6.50 -0.54 10.37
CA LEU A 95 6.57 -0.03 9.00
C LEU A 95 5.25 -0.28 8.24
N LEU A 96 4.70 -1.50 8.32
CA LEU A 96 3.43 -1.85 7.68
C LEU A 96 2.25 -1.07 8.28
N ILE A 97 2.19 -0.88 9.60
CA ILE A 97 1.12 -0.10 10.25
C ILE A 97 1.18 1.38 9.82
N VAL A 98 2.37 1.98 9.83
CA VAL A 98 2.55 3.38 9.40
C VAL A 98 2.17 3.53 7.93
N THR A 99 2.61 2.60 7.09
CA THR A 99 2.26 2.59 5.66
C THR A 99 0.75 2.40 5.46
N ALA A 100 0.09 1.55 6.25
CA ALA A 100 -1.35 1.36 6.19
C ALA A 100 -2.11 2.64 6.52
N VAL A 101 -1.75 3.30 7.62
CA VAL A 101 -2.43 4.52 8.08
C VAL A 101 -2.19 5.67 7.10
N LEU A 102 -0.91 5.96 6.77
CA LEU A 102 -0.57 7.06 5.86
C LEU A 102 -1.08 6.79 4.45
N GLY A 103 -0.88 5.58 3.93
CA GLY A 103 -1.34 5.20 2.60
C GLY A 103 -2.86 5.29 2.44
N THR A 104 -3.62 4.94 3.47
CA THR A 104 -5.09 5.06 3.44
C THR A 104 -5.55 6.51 3.57
N LEU A 105 -4.99 7.29 4.50
CA LEU A 105 -5.40 8.67 4.73
C LEU A 105 -5.00 9.59 3.56
N LEU A 106 -3.77 9.48 3.08
CA LEU A 106 -3.25 10.31 1.99
C LEU A 106 -3.85 9.96 0.62
N SER A 107 -4.45 8.77 0.47
CA SER A 107 -5.19 8.36 -0.73
C SER A 107 -6.69 8.64 -0.65
N ILE A 108 -7.16 9.36 0.37
CA ILE A 108 -8.60 9.63 0.58
C ILE A 108 -9.37 8.30 0.62
N PHE A 109 -8.86 7.31 1.37
CA PHE A 109 -9.44 5.98 1.56
C PHE A 109 -9.56 5.10 0.30
N SER A 110 -9.12 5.55 -0.87
CA SER A 110 -9.17 4.69 -2.07
C SER A 110 -8.26 3.46 -1.95
N GLY A 111 -7.15 3.55 -1.21
CA GLY A 111 -6.26 2.43 -0.87
C GLY A 111 -6.69 1.58 0.35
N PHE A 112 -7.93 1.73 0.86
CA PHE A 112 -8.35 1.16 2.14
C PHE A 112 -8.14 -0.36 2.25
N ILE A 113 -8.48 -1.12 1.21
CA ILE A 113 -8.35 -2.58 1.22
C ILE A 113 -6.89 -2.99 1.42
N SER A 114 -5.96 -2.38 0.66
CA SER A 114 -4.53 -2.62 0.81
C SER A 114 -4.03 -2.21 2.19
N GLY A 115 -4.51 -1.06 2.70
CA GLY A 115 -4.22 -0.57 4.04
C GLY A 115 -4.62 -1.56 5.14
N VAL A 116 -5.81 -2.15 5.06
CA VAL A 116 -6.27 -3.16 6.03
C VAL A 116 -5.37 -4.39 6.02
N LEU A 117 -4.97 -4.88 4.85
CA LEU A 117 -4.06 -6.04 4.76
C LEU A 117 -2.70 -5.75 5.42
N TYR A 118 -2.14 -4.56 5.17
CA TYR A 118 -0.90 -4.12 5.82
C TYR A 118 -1.06 -3.94 7.33
N LEU A 119 -2.19 -3.41 7.78
CA LEU A 119 -2.48 -3.26 9.20
C LEU A 119 -2.53 -4.62 9.91
N ILE A 120 -3.25 -5.59 9.35
CA ILE A 120 -3.35 -6.95 9.87
C ILE A 120 -1.95 -7.61 9.88
N ALA A 121 -1.22 -7.54 8.77
CA ALA A 121 0.15 -8.07 8.67
C ALA A 121 1.09 -7.44 9.70
N GLY A 122 1.00 -6.13 9.89
CA GLY A 122 1.82 -5.38 10.82
C GLY A 122 1.55 -5.74 12.28
N ILE A 123 0.27 -5.83 12.66
CA ILE A 123 -0.14 -6.27 14.01
C ILE A 123 0.36 -7.70 14.27
N MET A 124 0.15 -8.62 13.32
CA MET A 124 0.65 -9.99 13.46
C MET A 124 2.17 -10.05 13.60
N ALA A 125 2.92 -9.24 12.83
CA ALA A 125 4.37 -9.21 12.90
C ALA A 125 4.90 -8.78 14.28
N ILE A 126 4.16 -7.91 14.99
CA ILE A 126 4.48 -7.42 16.35
C ILE A 126 4.05 -8.41 17.43
N VAL A 127 2.81 -8.92 17.35
CA VAL A 127 2.22 -9.76 18.40
C VAL A 127 2.81 -11.17 18.41
N ARG A 128 3.30 -11.66 17.26
CA ARG A 128 3.80 -13.03 17.14
C ARG A 128 5.12 -13.21 17.91
N LYS A 129 5.04 -14.02 18.97
CA LYS A 129 6.19 -14.44 19.76
C LYS A 129 7.08 -15.39 18.95
N PRO A 130 8.42 -15.30 19.07
CA PRO A 130 9.30 -16.35 18.57
C PRO A 130 8.99 -17.66 19.30
N VAL A 131 8.90 -18.78 18.59
CA VAL A 131 8.79 -20.10 19.23
C VAL A 131 10.15 -20.43 19.81
N GLU A 132 10.21 -20.63 21.12
CA GLU A 132 11.39 -21.19 21.79
C GLU A 132 11.70 -22.54 21.18
N GLN A 133 12.97 -22.72 20.76
CA GLN A 133 13.42 -24.03 20.33
C GLN A 133 13.68 -24.87 21.57
N TYR A 134 12.70 -25.69 21.96
CA TYR A 134 12.92 -26.75 22.94
C TYR A 134 13.87 -27.78 22.30
N ASN A 135 15.03 -27.97 22.91
CA ASN A 135 15.88 -29.16 22.72
C ASN A 135 15.09 -30.39 23.21
N ASP A 136 15.26 -31.56 22.60
CA ASP A 136 14.65 -32.83 23.07
C ASP A 136 14.91 -33.15 24.57
N ARG A 137 15.83 -32.43 25.22
CA ARG A 137 16.15 -32.48 26.66
C ARG A 137 15.44 -31.46 27.56
N GLY A 138 14.72 -30.51 26.99
CA GLY A 138 13.95 -29.53 27.73
C GLY A 138 14.63 -28.34 28.35
N GLU A 139 15.78 -28.00 27.77
CA GLU A 139 16.49 -26.77 28.10
C GLU A 139 16.20 -25.71 27.03
N THR A 140 15.98 -24.48 27.48
CA THR A 140 15.84 -23.29 26.63
C THR A 140 17.24 -22.81 26.23
N TYR A 141 17.50 -22.63 24.93
CA TYR A 141 18.67 -21.89 24.44
C TYR A 141 18.45 -20.38 24.49
#